data_AF-A0A0Q4FB44-F1
#
_entry.id   AF-A0A0Q4FB44-F1
#
_cell.length_a   1.000
_cell.length_b   1.000
_cell.length_c   1.000
_cell.angle_alpha   90.00
_cell.angle_beta   90.00
_cell.angle_gamma   90.00
#
_symmetry.space_group_name_H-M   'P 1'
#
loop_
_entity.id
_entity.type
_entity.pdbx_description
1 polymer ?
#
loop_
_entity_poly.entity_id
_entity_poly.type
_entity_poly.pdbx_seq_one_letter_code
_entity_poly.pdbx_strand_id
1 'polypeptide(L)'
;MTTPSSTPDPDAIIATDADARELLSTLLGPALRRQLWAFLLASNGRQLPIVIPIDGIPASPSDEELRSIVSSLGQVLDEYGPGGSILFALERPGDETPHGFDELWADGLHSAAEDEAVDVFAIYLVHDDGLRMMKARLSARR
;
A
#
# COMPACT_ATOMS: atom_id res chain seq x y z
N MET A 1 -4.71 25.51 20.39
CA MET A 1 -5.04 24.62 19.28
C MET A 1 -4.27 23.34 19.51
N THR A 2 -4.94 22.30 19.98
CA THR A 2 -4.33 21.00 20.25
C THR A 2 -4.29 20.25 18.92
N THR A 3 -3.12 20.10 18.32
CA THR A 3 -2.93 19.14 17.23
C THR A 3 -3.23 17.75 17.80
N PRO A 4 -4.14 16.96 17.22
CA PRO A 4 -4.26 15.56 17.61
C PRO A 4 -2.97 14.87 17.17
N SER A 5 -2.11 14.57 18.16
CA SER A 5 -1.04 13.60 18.00
C SER A 5 -1.71 12.22 17.98
N SER A 6 -2.35 11.84 16.87
CA SER A 6 -2.77 10.45 16.69
C SER A 6 -1.52 9.64 16.39
N THR A 7 -0.87 9.14 17.43
CA THR A 7 -0.04 7.96 17.27
C THR A 7 -0.96 6.87 16.72
N PRO A 8 -0.66 6.27 15.56
CA PRO A 8 -1.50 5.20 15.02
C PRO A 8 -1.64 4.11 16.09
N ASP A 9 -2.87 3.66 16.32
CA ASP A 9 -3.13 2.58 17.26
C ASP A 9 -2.41 1.33 16.74
N PRO A 10 -1.42 0.77 17.47
CA PRO A 10 -0.71 -0.43 17.04
C PRO A 10 -1.62 -1.65 16.91
N ASP A 11 -2.85 -1.60 17.45
CA ASP A 11 -3.88 -2.61 17.32
C ASP A 11 -4.99 -2.23 16.31
N ALA A 12 -4.80 -1.18 15.50
CA ALA A 12 -5.75 -0.79 14.46
C ALA A 12 -6.04 -1.95 13.50
N ILE A 13 -7.32 -2.27 13.35
CA ILE A 13 -7.81 -3.30 12.44
C ILE A 13 -8.23 -2.65 11.13
N ILE A 14 -7.58 -3.05 10.05
CA ILE A 14 -7.85 -2.60 8.70
C ILE A 14 -8.78 -3.60 8.03
N ALA A 15 -10.08 -3.32 8.05
CA ALA A 15 -11.10 -4.16 7.44
C ALA A 15 -11.77 -3.49 6.23
N THR A 16 -11.75 -2.16 6.19
CA THR A 16 -12.45 -1.32 5.21
C THR A 16 -11.52 -0.31 4.56
N ASP A 17 -11.98 0.30 3.46
CA ASP A 17 -11.32 1.45 2.84
C ASP A 17 -11.14 2.61 3.82
N ALA A 18 -12.14 2.87 4.68
CA ALA A 18 -12.06 3.95 5.65
C ALA A 18 -10.90 3.72 6.64
N ASP A 19 -10.74 2.50 7.15
CA ASP A 19 -9.66 2.14 8.08
C ASP A 19 -8.29 2.31 7.41
N ALA A 20 -8.15 1.82 6.17
CA ALA A 20 -6.91 1.95 5.41
C ALA A 20 -6.58 3.42 5.12
N ARG A 21 -7.58 4.23 4.74
CA ARG A 21 -7.39 5.66 4.49
C ARG A 21 -7.00 6.41 5.75
N GLU A 22 -7.59 6.09 6.90
CA GLU A 22 -7.24 6.69 8.20
C GLU A 22 -5.81 6.35 8.60
N LEU A 23 -5.42 5.08 8.46
CA LEU A 23 -4.05 4.63 8.71
C LEU A 23 -3.05 5.38 7.83
N LEU A 24 -3.28 5.39 6.52
CA LEU A 24 -2.38 6.02 5.55
C LEU A 24 -2.31 7.54 5.77
N SER A 25 -3.42 8.22 6.06
CA SER A 25 -3.43 9.68 6.32
C SER A 25 -2.75 10.04 7.65
N THR A 26 -2.70 9.10 8.59
CA THR A 26 -2.02 9.28 9.89
C THR A 26 -0.51 9.11 9.74
N LEU A 27 -0.08 8.16 8.89
CA LEU A 27 1.32 7.80 8.71
C LEU A 27 2.02 8.59 7.61
N LEU A 28 1.29 8.96 6.56
CA LEU A 28 1.81 9.65 5.39
C LEU A 28 1.28 11.08 5.35
N GLY A 29 2.18 12.02 5.12
CA GLY A 29 1.83 13.41 4.85
C GLY A 29 1.56 13.65 3.35
N PRO A 30 1.51 14.94 2.94
CA PRO A 30 1.51 15.32 1.53
C PRO A 30 2.65 14.64 0.76
N ALA A 31 2.41 14.28 -0.50
CA ALA A 31 3.43 13.66 -1.34
C ALA A 31 4.65 14.58 -1.52
N LEU A 32 5.84 14.04 -1.27
CA LEU A 32 7.12 14.74 -1.38
C LEU A 32 7.95 14.23 -2.56
N ARG A 33 7.83 12.94 -2.89
CA ARG A 33 8.65 12.30 -3.92
C ARG A 33 7.97 11.05 -4.49
N ARG A 34 8.58 10.50 -5.54
CA ARG A 34 8.21 9.18 -6.07
C ARG A 34 8.76 8.10 -5.17
N GLN A 35 7.86 7.37 -4.50
CA GLN A 35 8.21 6.32 -3.56
C GLN A 35 7.05 5.32 -3.46
N LEU A 36 7.36 4.05 -3.24
CA LEU A 36 6.35 3.04 -2.89
C LEU A 36 6.45 2.72 -1.40
N TRP A 37 5.33 2.70 -0.71
CA TRP A 37 5.21 2.26 0.67
C TRP A 37 4.46 0.93 0.72
N ALA A 38 4.98 -0.03 1.47
CA ALA A 38 4.30 -1.29 1.76
C ALA A 38 4.03 -1.42 3.26
N PHE A 39 2.77 -1.70 3.59
CA PHE A 39 2.29 -1.96 4.94
C PHE A 39 1.78 -3.40 4.99
N LEU A 40 2.26 -4.17 5.96
CA LEU A 40 1.84 -5.57 6.11
C LEU A 40 0.68 -5.65 7.09
N LEU A 41 -0.37 -6.36 6.71
CA LEU A 41 -1.55 -6.60 7.52
C LEU A 41 -1.60 -8.08 7.86
N ALA A 42 -1.79 -8.42 9.13
CA ALA A 42 -2.07 -9.79 9.54
C ALA A 42 -3.42 -10.27 8.98
N SER A 43 -3.66 -11.58 9.02
CA SER A 43 -4.90 -12.22 8.51
C SER A 43 -6.20 -11.72 9.16
N ASN A 44 -6.12 -11.15 10.37
CA ASN A 44 -7.24 -10.52 11.05
C ASN A 44 -7.41 -9.02 10.73
N GLY A 45 -6.60 -8.47 9.82
CA GLY A 45 -6.59 -7.06 9.44
C GLY A 45 -5.72 -6.17 10.32
N ARG A 46 -5.09 -6.67 11.39
CA ARG A 46 -4.21 -5.84 12.23
C ARG A 46 -2.98 -5.42 11.45
N GLN A 47 -2.66 -4.12 11.46
CA GLN A 47 -1.39 -3.65 10.90
C GLN A 47 -0.21 -4.25 11.69
N LEU A 48 0.72 -4.89 10.99
CA LEU A 48 2.00 -5.26 11.59
C LEU A 48 2.86 -4.00 11.76
N PRO A 49 3.75 -3.92 12.77
CA PRO A 49 4.67 -2.81 12.97
C PRO A 49 5.83 -2.82 11.96
N ILE A 50 5.55 -3.22 10.71
CA ILE A 50 6.48 -3.33 9.60
C ILE A 50 5.95 -2.41 8.49
N VAL A 51 6.69 -1.34 8.24
CA VAL A 51 6.45 -0.39 7.15
C VAL A 51 7.72 -0.32 6.32
N ILE A 52 7.61 -0.62 5.02
CA ILE A 52 8.76 -0.74 4.14
C ILE A 52 8.70 0.38 3.09
N PRO A 53 9.57 1.40 3.19
CA PRO A 53 9.76 2.37 2.13
C PRO A 53 10.63 1.78 1.01
N ILE A 54 10.16 1.87 -0.23
CA ILE A 54 10.89 1.49 -1.44
C ILE A 54 11.11 2.78 -2.24
N ASP A 55 12.29 3.36 -2.04
CA ASP A 55 12.76 4.59 -2.67
C ASP A 55 13.35 4.36 -4.06
N GLY A 56 13.44 5.42 -4.86
CA GLY A 56 14.17 5.38 -6.14
C GLY A 56 13.50 4.55 -7.23
N ILE A 57 12.19 4.33 -7.12
CA ILE A 57 11.43 3.52 -8.08
C ILE A 57 11.46 4.12 -9.50
N PRO A 58 11.61 3.30 -10.55
CA PRO A 58 11.67 3.78 -11.93
C PRO A 58 10.33 4.38 -12.40
N ALA A 59 10.42 5.23 -13.42
CA ALA A 59 9.23 5.82 -14.06
C ALA A 59 8.33 4.79 -14.76
N SER A 60 8.90 3.65 -15.16
CA SER A 60 8.16 2.50 -15.66
C SER A 60 8.82 1.26 -15.03
N PRO A 61 8.09 0.48 -14.23
CA PRO A 61 8.61 -0.77 -13.71
C PRO A 61 8.65 -1.83 -14.83
N SER A 62 9.58 -2.77 -14.71
CA SER A 62 9.53 -4.03 -15.44
C SER A 62 8.77 -5.10 -14.65
N ASP A 63 8.25 -6.12 -15.34
CA ASP A 63 7.55 -7.24 -14.71
C ASP A 63 8.45 -7.98 -13.70
N GLU A 64 9.76 -8.08 -13.99
CA GLU A 64 10.73 -8.71 -13.10
C GLU A 64 10.92 -7.92 -11.80
N GLU A 65 10.99 -6.58 -11.87
CA GLU A 65 11.08 -5.72 -10.68
C GLU A 65 9.82 -5.83 -9.82
N LEU A 66 8.65 -5.79 -10.43
CA LEU A 66 7.36 -5.92 -9.73
C LEU A 66 7.25 -7.27 -9.03
N ARG A 67 7.57 -8.35 -9.75
CA ARG A 67 7.60 -9.70 -9.19
C ARG A 67 8.58 -9.81 -8.05
N SER A 68 9.79 -9.26 -8.20
CA SER A 68 10.81 -9.28 -7.14
C SER A 68 10.34 -8.54 -5.89
N ILE A 69 9.69 -7.37 -6.04
CA ILE A 69 9.12 -6.62 -4.92
C ILE A 69 8.05 -7.44 -4.22
N VAL A 70 7.07 -7.95 -4.97
CA VAL A 70 5.93 -8.67 -4.40
C VAL A 70 6.35 -9.98 -3.76
N SER A 71 7.21 -10.76 -4.41
CA SER A 71 7.73 -12.03 -3.87
C SER A 71 8.52 -11.79 -2.57
N SER A 72 9.35 -10.75 -2.51
CA SER A 72 10.09 -10.38 -1.29
C SER A 72 9.16 -9.97 -0.16
N LEU A 73 8.13 -9.17 -0.45
CA LEU A 73 7.15 -8.76 0.56
C LEU A 73 6.27 -9.94 1.01
N GLY A 74 5.94 -10.86 0.09
CA GLY A 74 5.24 -12.10 0.39
C GLY A 74 6.00 -12.98 1.38
N GLN A 75 7.32 -13.12 1.22
CA GLN A 75 8.16 -13.84 2.18
C GLN A 75 8.15 -13.21 3.58
N VAL A 76 8.23 -11.88 3.66
CA VAL A 76 8.12 -11.16 4.94
C VAL A 76 6.72 -11.35 5.53
N LEU A 77 5.68 -11.31 4.72
CA LEU A 77 4.30 -11.55 5.17
C LEU A 77 4.11 -12.96 5.69
N ASP A 78 4.65 -13.98 5.02
CA ASP A 78 4.62 -15.38 5.48
C ASP A 78 5.38 -15.58 6.80
N GLU A 79 6.44 -14.81 7.05
CA GLU A 79 7.21 -14.89 8.30
C GLU A 79 6.47 -14.23 9.47
N TYR A 80 5.89 -13.04 9.27
CA TYR A 80 5.37 -12.20 10.37
C TYR A 80 3.84 -12.16 10.48
N GLY A 81 3.11 -12.47 9.41
CA GLY A 81 1.65 -12.47 9.37
C GLY A 81 1.07 -13.44 8.34
N PRO A 82 1.28 -14.77 8.50
CA PRO A 82 0.80 -15.77 7.55
C PRO A 82 -0.70 -15.61 7.23
N GLY A 83 -1.04 -15.69 5.94
CA GLY A 83 -2.40 -15.48 5.43
C GLY A 83 -2.89 -14.03 5.55
N GLY A 84 -1.97 -13.10 5.77
CA GLY A 84 -2.22 -11.67 5.78
C GLY A 84 -2.36 -11.08 4.38
N SER A 85 -2.25 -9.76 4.30
CA SER A 85 -2.32 -9.02 3.04
C SER A 85 -1.40 -7.79 3.06
N ILE A 86 -1.13 -7.23 1.89
CA ILE A 86 -0.31 -6.01 1.74
C ILE A 86 -1.22 -4.84 1.39
N LEU A 87 -1.00 -3.69 2.04
CA LEU A 87 -1.53 -2.40 1.65
C LEU A 87 -0.39 -1.57 1.04
N PHE A 88 -0.57 -1.13 -0.20
CA PHE A 88 0.41 -0.29 -0.89
C PHE A 88 -0.04 1.17 -0.93
N ALA A 89 0.92 2.08 -0.82
CA ALA A 89 0.74 3.49 -1.13
C ALA A 89 1.85 3.99 -2.06
N LEU A 90 1.48 4.34 -3.29
CA LEU A 90 2.36 4.93 -4.29
C LEU A 90 2.35 6.44 -4.11
N GLU A 91 3.45 6.98 -3.63
CA GLU A 91 3.63 8.41 -3.41
C GLU A 91 4.16 9.07 -4.67
N ARG A 92 3.56 10.21 -5.04
CA ARG A 92 4.06 11.07 -6.11
C ARG A 92 3.51 12.51 -5.97
N PRO A 93 4.35 13.55 -6.06
CA PRO A 93 3.88 14.93 -6.11
C PRO A 93 2.95 15.21 -7.30
N GLY A 94 1.95 16.06 -7.08
CA GLY A 94 0.94 16.49 -8.04
C GLY A 94 -0.48 16.25 -7.55
N ASP A 95 -1.43 16.39 -8.47
CA ASP A 95 -2.86 16.28 -8.16
C ASP A 95 -3.36 14.82 -8.04
N GLU A 96 -4.63 14.69 -7.67
CA GLU A 96 -5.32 13.42 -7.45
C GLU A 96 -5.57 12.60 -8.72
N THR A 97 -5.24 13.10 -9.91
CA THR A 97 -5.52 12.44 -11.19
C THR A 97 -4.41 11.44 -11.51
N PRO A 98 -4.71 10.12 -11.57
CA PRO A 98 -3.78 9.13 -12.05
C PRO A 98 -3.31 9.46 -13.46
N HIS A 99 -2.04 9.21 -13.70
CA HIS A 99 -1.49 9.15 -15.06
C HIS A 99 -0.62 7.91 -15.22
N GLY A 100 -0.01 7.75 -16.39
CA GLY A 100 0.61 6.50 -16.80
C GLY A 100 1.62 5.92 -15.80
N PHE A 101 2.35 6.73 -15.03
CA PHE A 101 3.19 6.21 -13.95
C PHE A 101 2.38 5.49 -12.87
N ASP A 102 1.31 6.13 -12.40
CA ASP A 102 0.47 5.61 -11.33
C ASP A 102 -0.22 4.32 -11.77
N GLU A 103 -0.75 4.32 -13.00
CA GLU A 103 -1.43 3.17 -13.60
C GLU A 103 -0.49 1.98 -13.81
N LEU A 104 0.70 2.20 -14.39
CA LEU A 104 1.70 1.14 -14.60
C LEU A 104 2.11 0.46 -13.30
N TRP A 105 2.32 1.24 -12.24
CA TRP A 105 2.67 0.70 -10.93
C TRP A 105 1.50 -0.02 -10.26
N ALA A 106 0.30 0.57 -10.26
CA ALA A 106 -0.86 -0.04 -9.61
C ALA A 106 -1.32 -1.32 -10.32
N ASP A 107 -1.37 -1.32 -11.66
CA ASP A 107 -1.71 -2.50 -12.45
C ASP A 107 -0.62 -3.57 -12.31
N GLY A 108 0.64 -3.17 -12.42
CA GLY A 108 1.77 -4.09 -12.34
C GLY A 108 1.92 -4.77 -10.99
N LEU A 109 1.80 -4.02 -9.88
CA LEU A 109 1.82 -4.59 -8.53
C LEU A 109 0.65 -5.53 -8.29
N HIS A 110 -0.54 -5.16 -8.78
CA HIS A 110 -1.72 -6.01 -8.65
C HIS A 110 -1.55 -7.33 -9.41
N SER A 111 -1.11 -7.27 -10.68
CA SER A 111 -0.85 -8.46 -11.50
C SER A 111 0.24 -9.34 -10.91
N ALA A 112 1.36 -8.76 -10.47
CA ALA A 112 2.45 -9.51 -9.86
C ALA A 112 2.01 -10.20 -8.55
N ALA A 113 1.11 -9.57 -7.79
CA ALA A 113 0.54 -10.17 -6.59
C ALA A 113 -0.42 -11.33 -6.87
N GLU A 114 -1.22 -11.23 -7.93
CA GLU A 114 -2.02 -12.37 -8.39
C GLU A 114 -1.12 -13.55 -8.82
N ASP A 115 -0.06 -13.28 -9.58
CA ASP A 115 0.88 -14.30 -10.07
C ASP A 115 1.68 -14.98 -8.93
N GLU A 116 2.06 -14.22 -7.90
CA GLU A 116 2.79 -14.71 -6.72
C GLU A 116 1.85 -15.20 -5.60
N ALA A 117 0.52 -15.18 -5.82
CA ALA A 117 -0.50 -15.55 -4.84
C ALA A 117 -0.40 -14.79 -3.50
N VAL A 118 -0.03 -13.51 -3.55
CA VAL A 118 0.04 -12.61 -2.39
C VAL A 118 -1.22 -11.75 -2.33
N ASP A 119 -1.94 -11.75 -1.20
CA ASP A 119 -3.15 -10.92 -1.07
C ASP A 119 -2.77 -9.43 -0.96
N VAL A 120 -3.41 -8.59 -1.77
CA VAL A 120 -3.25 -7.14 -1.73
C VAL A 120 -4.56 -6.51 -1.31
N PHE A 121 -4.59 -5.92 -0.11
CA PHE A 121 -5.78 -5.27 0.43
C PHE A 121 -6.22 -4.12 -0.48
N ALA A 122 -5.30 -3.19 -0.78
CA ALA A 122 -5.51 -2.08 -1.68
C ALA A 122 -4.19 -1.43 -2.11
N ILE A 123 -4.28 -0.62 -3.16
CA ILE A 123 -3.21 0.26 -3.66
C ILE A 123 -3.78 1.67 -3.70
N TYR A 124 -3.14 2.60 -3.00
CA TYR A 124 -3.48 4.03 -3.00
C TYR A 124 -2.43 4.83 -3.73
N LEU A 125 -2.85 5.90 -4.40
CA LEU A 125 -2.02 7.03 -4.79
C LEU A 125 -1.99 8.03 -3.62
N VAL A 126 -0.79 8.43 -3.19
CA VAL A 126 -0.59 9.58 -2.29
C VAL A 126 -0.17 10.75 -3.17
N HIS A 127 -0.96 11.82 -3.11
CA HIS A 127 -0.80 13.05 -3.88
C HIS A 127 -0.72 14.26 -2.93
N ASP A 128 -0.59 15.48 -3.47
CA ASP A 128 -0.29 16.67 -2.65
C ASP A 128 -1.36 16.97 -1.60
N ASP A 129 -2.63 16.71 -1.94
CA ASP A 129 -3.80 17.03 -1.11
C ASP A 129 -4.40 15.82 -0.40
N GLY A 130 -3.82 14.62 -0.54
CA GLY A 130 -4.30 13.42 0.16
C GLY A 130 -4.09 12.11 -0.57
N LEU A 131 -5.10 11.25 -0.48
CA LEU A 131 -5.06 9.87 -0.98
C LEU A 131 -6.16 9.61 -2.00
N ARG A 132 -5.88 8.76 -2.98
CA ARG A 132 -6.88 8.20 -3.91
C ARG A 132 -6.68 6.69 -4.04
N MET A 133 -7.73 5.91 -3.83
CA MET A 133 -7.66 4.46 -4.10
C MET A 133 -7.53 4.21 -5.60
N MET A 134 -6.58 3.36 -5.99
CA MET A 134 -6.37 2.93 -7.37
C MET A 134 -6.88 1.50 -7.61
N LYS A 135 -6.58 0.60 -6.66
CA LYS A 135 -6.99 -0.81 -6.69
C LYS A 135 -7.41 -1.24 -5.29
N ALA A 136 -8.32 -2.19 -5.23
CA ALA A 136 -8.66 -2.91 -4.01
C ALA A 136 -8.76 -4.39 -4.36
N ARG A 137 -8.53 -5.27 -3.38
CA ARG A 137 -8.96 -6.67 -3.54
C ARG A 137 -10.43 -6.69 -3.93
N LEU A 138 -10.78 -7.57 -4.87
CA LEU A 138 -12.17 -7.86 -5.14
C LEU A 138 -12.78 -8.36 -3.84
N SER A 139 -13.83 -7.68 -3.35
CA SER A 139 -14.52 -8.12 -2.14
C SER A 139 -14.92 -9.57 -2.34
N ALA A 140 -14.35 -10.48 -1.56
CA ALA A 140 -14.85 -11.84 -1.48
C ALA A 140 -16.33 -11.70 -1.11
N ARG A 141 -17.21 -12.00 -2.06
CA ARG A 141 -18.64 -12.10 -1.76
C ARG A 141 -18.74 -13.11 -0.62
N ARG A 142 -19.23 -12.63 0.52
CA ARG A 142 -19.48 -13.40 1.74
C ARG A 142 -20.18 -14.72 1.45
#